data_AF-X1B1L2-F1
#
_entry.id   AF-X1B1L2-F1
#
_cell.length_a   1.000
_cell.length_b   1.000
_cell.length_c   1.000
_cell.angle_alpha   90.00
_cell.angle_beta   90.00
_cell.angle_gamma   90.00
#
_symmetry.space_group_name_H-M   'P 1'
#
loop_
_entity.id
_entity.type
_entity.pdbx_description
1 polymer ?
#
loop_
_entity_poly.entity_id
_entity_poly.type
_entity_poly.pdbx_seq_one_letter_code
_entity_poly.pdbx_strand_id
1 'polypeptide(L)'
;MNTLTYPMEYIRDGSGFYENGLAGETLGARSLVYRDGNGAWQLADQSNLDNMPTLGITIGAISSGRYGRILTQGYIGDESWSWTAGDALYVSTTPGVMTQTAPTTGYRQIVAYANTGDMIFMLPWESLSASGLQIEDVDYYVSTSGLDTNDGEDVSCR
;
A
#
# COMPACT_ATOMS: atom_id res chain seq x y z
N MET A 1 -36.14 22.21 -3.40
CA MET A 1 -36.08 21.46 -2.13
C MET A 1 -34.64 21.54 -1.66
N ASN A 2 -34.41 22.19 -0.52
CA ASN A 2 -33.07 22.33 0.06
C ASN A 2 -32.75 20.99 0.74
N THR A 3 -31.94 20.15 0.10
CA THR A 3 -31.46 18.91 0.69
C THR A 3 -30.57 19.29 1.88
N LEU A 4 -31.03 18.95 3.08
CA LEU A 4 -30.26 19.15 4.30
C LEU A 4 -29.06 18.21 4.26
N THR A 5 -27.87 18.76 4.06
CA THR A 5 -26.59 18.03 4.12
C THR A 5 -26.29 17.70 5.57
N TYR A 6 -26.48 16.44 5.97
CA TYR A 6 -26.00 15.94 7.26
C TYR A 6 -24.46 15.81 7.21
N PRO A 7 -23.72 16.07 8.31
CA PRO A 7 -22.26 16.21 8.26
C PRO A 7 -21.47 14.91 8.04
N MET A 8 -22.11 13.81 7.68
CA MET A 8 -21.46 12.55 7.29
C MET A 8 -22.35 11.86 6.24
N GLU A 9 -22.47 12.44 5.05
CA GLU A 9 -22.88 11.62 3.91
C GLU A 9 -21.81 10.54 3.72
N TYR A 10 -22.23 9.29 3.54
CA TYR A 10 -21.34 8.17 3.23
C TYR A 10 -20.77 8.38 1.83
N ILE A 11 -19.78 9.26 1.71
CA ILE A 11 -19.19 9.61 0.43
C ILE A 11 -18.14 8.55 0.10
N ARG A 12 -18.46 7.72 -0.90
CA ARG A 12 -17.59 6.67 -1.43
C ARG A 12 -16.41 7.20 -2.25
N ASP A 13 -16.33 8.52 -2.44
CA ASP A 13 -15.28 9.22 -3.21
C ASP A 13 -13.91 9.24 -2.52
N GLY A 14 -13.83 8.63 -1.34
CA GLY A 14 -12.62 8.46 -0.58
C GLY A 14 -12.47 9.51 0.50
N SER A 15 -11.84 9.14 1.62
CA SER A 15 -11.39 10.06 2.66
C SER A 15 -10.02 9.62 3.18
N GLY A 16 -9.04 10.52 3.21
CA GLY A 16 -7.69 10.20 3.69
C GLY A 16 -6.58 11.00 3.02
N PHE A 17 -5.41 10.38 2.91
CA PHE A 17 -4.21 10.95 2.30
C PHE A 17 -4.19 10.71 0.79
N TYR A 18 -3.97 11.79 0.06
CA TYR A 18 -3.97 11.80 -1.40
C TYR A 18 -2.65 12.28 -1.96
N GLU A 19 -2.25 11.68 -3.07
CA GLU A 19 -1.24 12.21 -3.97
C GLU A 19 -1.89 12.57 -5.31
N ASN A 20 -1.44 13.65 -5.93
CA ASN A 20 -1.73 13.94 -7.33
C ASN A 20 -0.53 13.52 -8.17
N GLY A 21 -0.69 12.52 -9.03
CA GLY A 21 0.42 11.92 -9.77
C GLY A 21 0.11 11.65 -11.23
N LEU A 22 1.18 11.55 -12.02
CA LEU A 22 1.12 11.25 -13.46
C LEU A 22 0.78 9.77 -13.67
N ALA A 23 -0.24 9.47 -14.46
CA ALA A 23 -0.53 8.12 -14.92
C ALA A 23 0.39 7.75 -16.10
N GLY A 24 1.17 6.67 -15.96
CA GLY A 24 2.01 6.15 -17.03
C GLY A 24 1.22 5.36 -18.07
N GLU A 25 0.12 4.73 -17.65
CA GLU A 25 -0.85 4.06 -18.51
C GLU A 25 -2.28 4.52 -18.22
N THR A 26 -3.27 3.96 -18.91
CA THR A 26 -4.68 4.24 -18.60
C THR A 26 -5.07 3.50 -17.34
N LEU A 27 -5.38 4.26 -16.28
CA LEU A 27 -5.78 3.73 -14.99
C LEU A 27 -7.31 3.78 -14.86
N GLY A 28 -7.92 2.65 -14.53
CA GLY A 28 -9.34 2.59 -14.21
C GLY A 28 -9.67 3.35 -12.93
N ALA A 29 -10.97 3.49 -12.62
CA ALA A 29 -11.39 3.92 -11.29
C ALA A 29 -11.21 2.76 -10.30
N ARG A 30 -10.88 3.07 -9.04
CA ARG A 30 -10.68 2.08 -7.97
C ARG A 30 -9.67 0.98 -8.32
N SER A 31 -8.67 1.32 -9.13
CA SER A 31 -7.60 0.41 -9.53
C SER A 31 -6.40 0.55 -8.61
N LEU A 32 -5.83 -0.57 -8.18
CA LEU A 32 -4.59 -0.60 -7.41
C LEU A 32 -3.41 -0.18 -8.28
N VAL A 33 -2.53 0.64 -7.71
CA VAL A 33 -1.40 1.20 -8.44
C VAL A 33 -0.09 1.10 -7.68
N TYR A 34 0.98 0.94 -8.44
CA TYR A 34 2.36 1.07 -7.98
C TYR A 34 3.03 2.25 -8.69
N ARG A 35 4.23 2.62 -8.23
CA ARG A 35 5.02 3.69 -8.80
C ARG A 35 6.23 3.11 -9.54
N ASP A 36 6.37 3.45 -10.82
CA ASP A 36 7.50 2.99 -11.63
C ASP A 36 8.79 3.79 -11.33
N GLY A 37 9.90 3.35 -11.92
CA GLY A 37 11.20 4.01 -11.76
C GLY A 37 11.30 5.45 -12.30
N ASN A 38 10.33 5.87 -13.12
CA ASN A 38 10.23 7.25 -13.62
C ASN A 38 9.30 8.11 -12.75
N GLY A 39 8.71 7.53 -11.70
CA GLY A 39 7.79 8.21 -10.79
C GLY A 39 6.36 8.32 -11.30
N ALA A 40 6.00 7.60 -12.37
CA ALA A 40 4.63 7.52 -12.88
C ALA A 40 3.85 6.37 -12.23
N TRP A 41 2.54 6.52 -12.15
CA TRP A 41 1.61 5.53 -11.60
C TRP A 41 1.19 4.54 -12.67
N GLN A 42 1.29 3.26 -12.34
CA GLN A 42 0.98 2.11 -13.20
C GLN A 42 0.13 1.10 -12.41
N LEU A 43 -0.55 0.18 -13.08
CA LEU A 43 -1.39 -0.85 -12.45
C LEU A 43 -0.54 -1.88 -11.73
N ALA A 44 -0.86 -2.12 -10.46
CA ALA A 44 -0.18 -3.14 -9.67
C ALA A 44 -0.60 -4.55 -10.09
N ASP A 45 0.36 -5.47 -10.18
CA ASP A 45 0.11 -6.84 -10.58
C ASP A 45 0.84 -7.80 -9.65
N GLN A 46 0.07 -8.66 -9.00
CA GLN A 46 0.53 -9.70 -8.09
C GLN A 46 1.53 -10.67 -8.73
N SER A 47 1.37 -10.93 -10.03
CA SER A 47 2.16 -11.92 -10.78
C SER A 47 3.50 -11.40 -11.29
N ASN A 48 3.74 -10.08 -11.21
CA ASN A 48 4.96 -9.45 -11.67
C ASN A 48 5.65 -8.67 -10.54
N LEU A 49 6.87 -9.09 -10.20
CA LEU A 49 7.67 -8.47 -9.14
C LEU A 49 8.01 -7.00 -9.43
N ASP A 50 8.16 -6.63 -10.69
CA ASP A 50 8.49 -5.25 -11.08
C ASP A 50 7.27 -4.32 -10.93
N ASN A 51 6.06 -4.88 -10.79
CA ASN A 51 4.81 -4.15 -10.63
C ASN A 51 4.32 -4.08 -9.17
N MET A 52 5.23 -4.34 -8.23
CA MET A 52 4.98 -4.38 -6.79
C MET A 52 6.08 -3.61 -6.06
N PRO A 53 5.82 -3.08 -4.84
CA PRO A 53 4.59 -3.15 -4.07
C PRO A 53 3.49 -2.19 -4.57
N THR A 54 2.24 -2.50 -4.25
CA THR A 54 1.13 -1.54 -4.39
C THR A 54 1.30 -0.42 -3.37
N LEU A 55 1.08 0.83 -3.79
CA LEU A 55 1.24 2.03 -2.97
C LEU A 55 -0.02 2.90 -2.87
N GLY A 56 -1.05 2.61 -3.68
CA GLY A 56 -2.30 3.36 -3.63
C GLY A 56 -3.40 2.79 -4.51
N ILE A 57 -4.54 3.47 -4.51
CA ILE A 57 -5.71 3.18 -5.34
C ILE A 57 -6.18 4.45 -6.04
N THR A 58 -6.60 4.34 -7.29
CA THR A 58 -7.17 5.46 -8.03
C THR A 58 -8.57 5.81 -7.52
N ILE A 59 -8.85 7.10 -7.32
CA ILE A 59 -10.21 7.53 -6.95
C ILE A 59 -11.13 7.57 -8.17
N GLY A 60 -10.59 7.84 -9.36
CA GLY A 60 -11.34 7.91 -10.60
C GLY A 60 -10.49 7.41 -11.74
N ALA A 61 -11.08 7.27 -12.93
CA ALA A 61 -10.31 6.90 -14.10
C ALA A 61 -9.34 8.04 -14.48
N ILE A 62 -8.10 7.68 -14.83
CA ILE A 62 -7.05 8.61 -15.25
C ILE A 62 -6.50 8.12 -16.58
N SER A 63 -6.57 8.94 -17.62
CA SER A 63 -5.98 8.61 -18.92
C SER A 63 -4.44 8.66 -18.86
N SER A 64 -3.77 7.84 -19.66
CA SER A 64 -2.30 7.87 -19.78
C SER A 64 -1.78 9.28 -20.09
N GLY A 65 -0.68 9.66 -19.43
CA GLY A 65 -0.05 10.97 -19.57
C GLY A 65 -0.87 12.11 -18.95
N ARG A 66 -1.80 11.81 -18.04
CA ARG A 66 -2.55 12.81 -17.28
C ARG A 66 -2.30 12.67 -15.78
N TYR A 67 -2.43 13.78 -15.08
CA TYR A 67 -2.40 13.79 -13.62
C TYR A 67 -3.78 13.47 -13.07
N GLY A 68 -3.81 12.69 -11.99
CA GLY A 68 -5.03 12.43 -11.24
C GLY A 68 -4.76 12.06 -9.79
N ARG A 69 -5.85 11.93 -9.02
CA ARG A 69 -5.80 11.68 -7.59
C ARG A 69 -5.68 10.19 -7.29
N ILE A 70 -4.66 9.86 -6.51
CA ILE A 70 -4.40 8.54 -5.95
C ILE A 70 -4.58 8.64 -4.44
N LEU A 71 -5.39 7.76 -3.86
CA LEU A 71 -5.50 7.59 -2.41
C LEU A 71 -4.37 6.64 -1.98
N THR A 72 -3.52 7.07 -1.07
CA THR A 72 -2.41 6.26 -0.53
C THR A 72 -2.77 5.65 0.83
N GLN A 73 -3.70 6.26 1.55
CA GLN A 73 -4.24 5.75 2.81
C GLN A 73 -5.60 6.37 3.10
N GLY A 74 -6.58 5.58 3.53
CA GLY A 74 -7.88 6.08 3.92
C GLY A 74 -9.05 5.17 3.55
N TYR A 75 -10.27 5.67 3.72
CA TYR A 75 -11.47 4.93 3.31
C TYR A 75 -11.78 5.21 1.84
N ILE A 76 -12.27 4.23 1.10
CA ILE A 76 -12.84 4.38 -0.24
C ILE A 76 -13.91 3.31 -0.47
N GLY A 77 -14.91 3.62 -1.29
CA GLY A 77 -15.97 2.67 -1.60
C GLY A 77 -16.31 2.55 -3.07
N ASP A 78 -17.05 1.49 -3.39
CA ASP A 78 -17.61 1.19 -4.71
C ASP A 78 -18.90 0.37 -4.53
N GLU A 79 -19.97 0.73 -5.25
CA GLU A 79 -21.26 0.02 -5.22
C GLU A 79 -21.21 -1.38 -5.83
N SER A 80 -20.22 -1.65 -6.68
CA SER A 80 -20.02 -2.95 -7.29
C SER A 80 -19.36 -3.97 -6.37
N TRP A 81 -18.80 -3.53 -5.24
CA TRP A 81 -18.11 -4.40 -4.29
C TRP A 81 -19.06 -5.14 -3.36
N SER A 82 -18.69 -6.36 -3.01
CA SER A 82 -19.43 -7.26 -2.13
C SER A 82 -18.50 -8.03 -1.20
N TRP A 83 -17.56 -7.31 -0.59
CA TRP A 83 -16.55 -7.87 0.30
C TRP A 83 -17.14 -8.41 1.61
N THR A 84 -16.49 -9.41 2.20
CA THR A 84 -16.76 -9.81 3.58
C THR A 84 -16.12 -8.81 4.53
N ALA A 85 -16.90 -8.11 5.35
CA ALA A 85 -16.40 -7.12 6.30
C ALA A 85 -15.43 -7.76 7.32
N GLY A 86 -14.32 -7.08 7.60
CA GLY A 86 -13.24 -7.56 8.48
C GLY A 86 -12.14 -8.33 7.76
N ASP A 87 -12.37 -8.82 6.55
CA ASP A 87 -11.37 -9.59 5.80
C ASP A 87 -10.35 -8.69 5.09
N ALA A 88 -9.14 -9.23 4.96
CA ALA A 88 -8.05 -8.61 4.22
C ALA A 88 -8.25 -8.70 2.70
N LEU A 89 -7.83 -7.66 2.00
CA LEU A 89 -7.81 -7.58 0.54
C LEU A 89 -6.37 -7.60 0.04
N TYR A 90 -6.16 -8.34 -1.04
CA TYR A 90 -4.88 -8.57 -1.69
C TYR A 90 -4.90 -8.07 -3.13
N VAL A 91 -3.72 -7.88 -3.71
CA VAL A 91 -3.55 -7.66 -5.15
C VAL A 91 -3.91 -8.94 -5.91
N SER A 92 -4.65 -8.82 -7.00
CA SER A 92 -4.98 -9.93 -7.91
C SER A 92 -3.92 -10.12 -8.99
N THR A 93 -3.93 -11.29 -9.65
CA THR A 93 -3.16 -11.55 -10.87
C THR A 93 -3.69 -10.73 -12.07
N THR A 94 -4.88 -10.15 -11.96
CA THR A 94 -5.39 -9.18 -12.93
C THR A 94 -4.89 -7.80 -12.50
N PRO A 95 -4.11 -7.08 -13.34
CA PRO A 95 -3.54 -5.79 -12.99
C PRO A 95 -4.59 -4.80 -12.48
N GLY A 96 -4.29 -4.17 -11.34
CA GLY A 96 -5.12 -3.15 -10.69
C GLY A 96 -6.34 -3.68 -9.94
N VAL A 97 -6.58 -4.99 -9.90
CA VAL A 97 -7.78 -5.56 -9.27
C VAL A 97 -7.46 -6.08 -7.85
N MET A 98 -8.44 -5.94 -6.95
CA MET A 98 -8.40 -6.50 -5.60
C MET A 98 -9.07 -7.87 -5.52
N THR A 99 -8.63 -8.70 -4.58
CA THR A 99 -9.22 -10.00 -4.26
C THR A 99 -9.20 -10.27 -2.75
N GLN A 100 -10.22 -10.97 -2.22
CA GLN A 100 -10.20 -11.51 -0.85
C GLN A 100 -9.51 -12.88 -0.76
N THR A 101 -9.31 -13.55 -1.90
CA THR A 101 -8.60 -14.82 -1.93
C THR A 101 -7.10 -14.55 -1.91
N ALA A 102 -6.44 -14.90 -0.80
CA ALA A 102 -5.01 -14.75 -0.65
C ALA A 102 -4.24 -15.47 -1.79
N PRO A 103 -3.38 -14.76 -2.54
CA PRO A 103 -2.55 -15.38 -3.58
C PRO A 103 -1.65 -16.48 -3.01
N THR A 104 -1.58 -17.63 -3.68
CA THR A 104 -0.77 -18.79 -3.25
C THR A 104 0.63 -18.83 -3.86
N THR A 105 0.87 -18.02 -4.90
CA THR A 105 2.15 -17.86 -5.60
C THR A 105 2.41 -16.37 -5.80
N GLY A 106 3.61 -15.96 -6.20
CA GLY A 106 3.95 -14.53 -6.43
C GLY A 106 3.98 -13.69 -5.15
N TYR A 107 3.80 -12.38 -5.28
CA TYR A 107 3.79 -11.47 -4.13
C TYR A 107 2.46 -11.55 -3.37
N ARG A 108 2.52 -11.72 -2.05
CA ARG A 108 1.36 -11.66 -1.17
C ARG A 108 1.43 -10.38 -0.35
N GLN A 109 0.77 -9.33 -0.82
CA GLN A 109 0.64 -8.07 -0.11
C GLN A 109 -0.83 -7.85 0.26
N ILE A 110 -1.08 -7.55 1.53
CA ILE A 110 -2.36 -7.00 1.98
C ILE A 110 -2.35 -5.51 1.66
N VAL A 111 -3.38 -5.02 0.97
CA VAL A 111 -3.45 -3.62 0.52
C VAL A 111 -4.56 -2.82 1.21
N ALA A 112 -5.58 -3.52 1.71
CA ALA A 112 -6.71 -2.90 2.38
C ALA A 112 -7.46 -3.92 3.26
N TYR A 113 -8.32 -3.43 4.13
CA TYR A 113 -9.30 -4.24 4.86
C TYR A 113 -10.71 -3.81 4.47
N ALA A 114 -11.63 -4.77 4.34
CA ALA A 114 -13.03 -4.48 4.11
C ALA A 114 -13.65 -3.91 5.40
N ASN A 115 -14.03 -2.63 5.39
CA ASN A 115 -14.77 -2.01 6.50
C ASN A 115 -16.24 -2.44 6.47
N THR A 116 -16.81 -2.52 5.27
CA THR A 116 -18.12 -3.08 4.94
C THR A 116 -18.01 -3.80 3.58
N GLY A 117 -19.11 -4.31 3.04
CA GLY A 117 -19.07 -4.96 1.72
C GLY A 117 -18.71 -4.03 0.56
N ASP A 118 -18.95 -2.74 0.73
CA ASP A 118 -18.80 -1.71 -0.30
C ASP A 118 -17.77 -0.61 0.07
N MET A 119 -17.10 -0.75 1.21
CA MET A 119 -16.03 0.14 1.66
C MET A 119 -14.82 -0.63 2.13
N ILE A 120 -13.67 -0.07 1.83
CA ILE A 120 -12.38 -0.56 2.26
C ILE A 120 -11.64 0.54 2.99
N PHE A 121 -10.80 0.15 3.93
CA PHE A 121 -9.77 0.99 4.51
C PHE A 121 -8.43 0.60 3.88
N MET A 122 -7.93 1.47 3.00
CA MET A 122 -6.67 1.28 2.31
C MET A 122 -5.49 1.66 3.22
N LEU A 123 -4.56 0.73 3.35
CA LEU A 123 -3.29 0.86 4.06
C LEU A 123 -2.25 -0.05 3.41
N PRO A 124 -1.62 0.37 2.29
CA PRO A 124 -0.78 -0.50 1.48
C PRO A 124 0.56 -0.85 2.15
N TRP A 125 0.95 -0.10 3.16
CA TRP A 125 2.22 -0.25 3.88
C TRP A 125 2.11 -1.06 5.18
N GLU A 126 0.91 -1.52 5.55
CA GLU A 126 0.77 -2.45 6.66
C GLU A 126 1.17 -3.86 6.24
N SER A 127 2.40 -4.24 6.56
CA SER A 127 2.80 -5.63 6.57
C SER A 127 2.29 -6.29 7.85
N LEU A 128 1.19 -7.07 7.78
CA LEU A 128 0.91 -8.02 8.86
C LEU A 128 1.99 -9.12 8.83
N SER A 129 2.98 -9.01 9.73
CA SER A 129 3.66 -10.18 10.25
C SER A 129 2.71 -10.86 11.22
N ALA A 130 2.08 -11.96 10.80
CA ALA A 130 1.25 -12.75 11.71
C ALA A 130 1.44 -14.25 11.47
N SER A 131 2.57 -14.76 11.96
CA SER A 131 2.66 -15.99 12.75
C SER A 131 4.13 -16.19 13.16
N GLY A 132 4.59 -15.49 14.20
CA GLY A 132 5.79 -15.90 14.94
C GLY A 132 7.14 -15.26 14.59
N LEU A 133 7.19 -14.10 13.94
CA LEU A 133 8.41 -13.28 13.94
C LEU A 133 8.15 -12.03 14.78
N GLN A 134 8.49 -12.12 16.07
CA GLN A 134 8.93 -10.93 16.79
C GLN A 134 10.20 -10.44 16.06
N ILE A 135 10.35 -9.15 15.85
CA ILE A 135 11.64 -8.62 15.41
C ILE A 135 12.59 -8.85 16.59
N GLU A 136 13.37 -9.94 16.55
CA GLU A 136 14.26 -10.29 17.66
C GLU A 136 15.62 -9.57 17.61
N ASP A 137 15.94 -8.85 16.53
CA ASP A 137 17.11 -7.97 16.48
C ASP A 137 16.80 -6.75 15.63
N VAL A 138 16.38 -5.66 16.28
CA VAL A 138 16.66 -4.34 15.71
C VAL A 138 18.10 -4.05 16.10
N ASP A 139 19.04 -4.49 15.25
CA ASP A 139 20.37 -3.91 15.23
C ASP A 139 20.20 -2.45 14.80
N TYR A 140 19.91 -1.61 15.79
CA TYR A 140 20.00 -0.18 15.68
C TYR A 140 21.46 0.10 15.31
N TYR A 141 21.71 0.53 14.08
CA TYR A 141 23.01 1.08 13.68
C TYR A 141 23.26 2.33 14.53
N VAL A 142 23.71 2.16 15.77
CA VAL A 142 24.54 3.16 16.42
C VAL A 142 25.85 3.07 15.68
N SER A 143 26.07 3.98 14.74
CA SER A 143 27.43 4.28 14.33
C SER A 143 28.14 4.84 15.55
N THR A 144 28.71 3.96 16.38
CA THR A 144 29.75 4.36 17.31
C THR A 144 30.99 4.67 16.47
N SER A 145 30.99 5.83 15.80
CA SER A 145 32.20 6.44 15.24
C SER A 145 33.12 6.95 16.36
N GLY A 146 33.32 6.18 17.43
CA GLY A 146 34.00 6.70 18.61
C GLY A 146 34.40 5.73 19.71
N LEU A 147 34.50 4.43 19.47
CA LEU A 147 35.23 3.54 20.39
C LEU A 147 36.06 2.53 19.59
N ASP A 148 37.16 3.02 19.01
CA ASP A 148 38.32 2.18 18.74
C ASP A 148 38.91 1.79 20.09
N THR A 149 38.52 0.62 20.60
CA THR A 149 39.27 -0.02 21.68
C THR A 149 40.59 -0.44 21.06
N ASN A 150 41.63 0.35 21.30
CA ASN A 150 43.02 0.03 20.99
C ASN A 150 43.35 -1.40 21.47
N ASP A 151 43.14 -2.38 20.61
CA ASP A 151 43.72 -3.72 20.70
C ASP A 151 45.08 -3.65 20.00
N GLY A 152 46.08 -3.22 20.77
CA GLY A 152 47.45 -3.12 20.29
C GLY A 152 48.44 -3.03 21.43
N GLU A 153 49.32 -4.03 21.48
CA GLU A 153 50.56 -4.14 22.27
C GLU A 153 50.44 -4.79 23.66
N ASP A 154 50.52 -6.13 23.64
CA ASP A 154 51.16 -6.94 24.70
C ASP A 154 52.53 -6.35 25.06
N VAL A 155 52.64 -5.64 26.19
CA VAL A 155 53.95 -5.27 26.75
C VAL A 155 54.41 -6.33 27.74
N SER A 156 55.09 -7.33 27.17
CA SER A 156 56.29 -8.02 27.67
C SER A 156 56.39 -8.33 29.16
N CYS A 157 56.46 -9.64 29.45
CA CYS A 157 57.10 -10.20 30.63
C CYS A 157 58.54 -9.67 30.85
N ARG A 158 58.78 -9.03 32.00
CA ARG A 158 60.06 -9.05 32.73
C ARG A 158 59.92 -8.49 34.13
#